data_AF-A0A1B4XFI5-F1
#
_entry.id   AF-A0A1B4XFI5-F1
#
_cell.length_a   1.000
_cell.length_b   1.000
_cell.length_c   1.000
_cell.angle_alpha   90.00
_cell.angle_beta   90.00
_cell.angle_gamma   90.00
#
_symmetry.space_group_name_H-M   'P 1'
#
loop_
_entity.id
_entity.type
_entity.pdbx_description
1 polymer ?
#
loop_
_entity_poly.entity_id
_entity_poly.type
_entity_poly.pdbx_seq_one_letter_code
_entity_poly.pdbx_strand_id
1 'polypeptide(L)' 'MFATMFAMFVIANIGSTIVAQAPRVAPYLAQMIANISTDLGLSAENVNIKATTTEKLGFAGREEGIAAHAVALLERR' A
#
# COMPACT_ATOMS: atom_id res chain seq x y z
N MET A 1 -7.36 -10.20 -15.22
CA MET A 1 -7.27 -11.64 -14.90
C MET A 1 -6.03 -12.28 -15.56
N PHE A 2 -4.80 -11.78 -15.32
CA PHE A 2 -3.61 -12.26 -16.06
C PHE A 2 -2.26 -12.25 -15.30
N ALA A 3 -2.22 -12.21 -13.97
CA ALA A 3 -0.93 -12.02 -13.26
C ALA A 3 -0.36 -13.24 -12.51
N THR A 4 -0.95 -14.44 -12.56
CA THR A 4 -0.53 -15.56 -11.66
C THR A 4 -0.19 -16.88 -12.36
N MET A 5 0.37 -16.84 -13.58
CA MET A 5 0.69 -18.08 -14.33
C MET A 5 2.18 -18.49 -14.34
N PHE A 6 3.04 -17.87 -13.51
CA PHE A 6 4.46 -18.26 -13.41
C PHE A 6 5.01 -18.46 -11.99
N ALA A 7 4.21 -18.30 -10.93
CA ALA A 7 4.72 -18.43 -9.57
C ALA A 7 3.92 -19.47 -8.78
N MET A 8 4.63 -20.36 -8.07
CA MET A 8 4.10 -21.25 -7.03
C MET A 8 3.57 -20.49 -5.80
N PHE A 9 3.28 -19.20 -5.93
CA PHE A 9 2.90 -18.32 -4.84
C PHE A 9 1.69 -17.48 -5.21
N VAL A 10 0.81 -17.28 -4.23
CA VAL A 10 -0.33 -16.37 -4.29
C VAL A 10 -0.21 -15.32 -3.18
N ILE A 11 -0.76 -14.14 -3.40
CA ILE A 11 -0.76 -13.09 -2.39
C ILE A 11 -1.92 -13.36 -1.42
N ALA A 12 -1.62 -13.54 -0.14
CA ALA A 12 -2.63 -13.67 0.90
C ALA A 12 -3.19 -12.30 1.28
N ASN A 13 -2.31 -11.36 1.63
CA ASN A 13 -2.67 -9.96 1.89
C ASN A 13 -1.48 -9.01 1.66
N ILE A 14 -1.79 -7.71 1.63
CA ILE A 14 -0.79 -6.65 1.56
C ILE A 14 -1.11 -5.53 2.55
N GLY A 15 -0.06 -4.95 3.12
CA GLY A 15 -0.12 -3.78 3.98
C GLY A 15 0.85 -2.70 3.49
N SER A 16 0.42 -1.45 3.45
CA SER A 16 1.29 -0.31 3.11
C SER A 16 1.12 0.87 4.08
N THR A 17 2.22 1.55 4.37
CA THR A 17 2.25 2.80 5.14
C THR A 17 2.88 3.91 4.31
N ILE A 18 2.08 4.93 4.01
CA ILE A 18 2.52 6.16 3.36
C ILE A 18 3.01 7.13 4.43
N VAL A 19 4.23 7.65 4.26
CA VAL A 19 4.85 8.62 5.17
C VAL A 19 4.90 9.96 4.45
N ALA A 20 4.01 10.86 4.81
CA ALA A 20 3.86 12.17 4.17
C ALA A 20 3.45 13.23 5.19
N GLN A 21 4.09 14.40 5.16
CA GLN A 21 3.67 15.56 5.95
C GLN A 21 2.48 16.27 5.29
N ALA A 22 2.48 16.36 3.96
CA ALA A 22 1.39 16.87 3.12
C ALA A 22 1.45 16.23 1.72
N PRO A 23 0.33 16.19 0.96
CA PRO A 23 -1.03 16.52 1.36
C PRO A 23 -1.65 15.43 2.26
N ARG A 24 -2.86 15.68 2.78
CA ARG A 24 -3.61 14.67 3.56
C ARG A 24 -4.01 13.50 2.66
N VAL A 25 -3.51 12.32 2.96
CA VAL A 25 -3.76 11.10 2.16
C VAL A 25 -5.09 10.43 2.50
N ALA A 26 -5.62 10.63 3.71
CA ALA A 26 -6.83 9.96 4.20
C ALA A 26 -8.03 9.94 3.23
N PRO A 27 -8.38 11.04 2.52
CA PRO A 27 -9.49 11.05 1.57
C PRO A 27 -9.33 10.08 0.39
N TYR A 28 -8.11 9.64 0.10
CA TYR A 28 -7.78 8.83 -1.08
C TYR A 28 -7.58 7.34 -0.74
N LEU A 29 -7.53 6.97 0.54
CA LEU A 29 -7.19 5.59 0.96
C LEU A 29 -8.14 4.55 0.36
N ALA A 30 -9.45 4.82 0.35
CA ALA A 30 -10.43 3.90 -0.22
C ALA A 30 -10.21 3.65 -1.72
N GLN A 31 -9.89 4.70 -2.49
CA GLN A 31 -9.61 4.57 -3.92
C GLN A 31 -8.29 3.83 -4.17
N MET A 32 -7.26 4.08 -3.35
CA MET A 32 -5.99 3.36 -3.44
C MET A 32 -6.18 1.86 -3.17
N ILE A 33 -6.97 1.50 -2.14
CA ILE A 33 -7.32 0.12 -1.83
C ILE A 33 -8.01 -0.54 -3.03
N ALA A 34 -9.01 0.12 -3.60
CA ALA A 34 -9.75 -0.41 -4.76
C ALA A 34 -8.87 -0.61 -6.00
N ASN A 35 -7.94 0.31 -6.27
CA ASN A 35 -7.02 0.18 -7.39
C ASN A 35 -6.08 -1.01 -7.19
N ILE A 36 -5.43 -1.10 -6.02
CA ILE A 36 -4.49 -2.19 -5.72
C ILE A 36 -5.21 -3.55 -5.70
N SER A 37 -6.41 -3.63 -5.11
CA SER A 37 -7.18 -4.87 -5.09
C SER A 37 -7.53 -5.32 -6.51
N THR A 38 -7.90 -4.39 -7.39
CA THR A 38 -8.20 -4.67 -8.80
C THR A 38 -6.96 -5.14 -9.56
N ASP A 39 -5.85 -4.42 -9.42
CA ASP A 39 -4.60 -4.71 -10.14
C ASP A 39 -4.01 -6.08 -9.74
N LEU A 40 -4.11 -6.42 -8.44
CA LEU A 40 -3.59 -7.67 -7.89
C LEU A 40 -4.61 -8.83 -7.92
N GLY A 41 -5.87 -8.57 -8.25
CA GLY A 41 -6.94 -9.55 -8.21
C GLY A 41 -7.25 -10.06 -6.80
N LEU A 42 -7.17 -9.19 -5.80
CA LEU A 42 -7.44 -9.49 -4.39
C LEU A 42 -8.80 -8.92 -3.95
N SER A 43 -9.35 -9.48 -2.87
CA SER A 43 -10.41 -8.79 -2.13
C SER A 43 -9.86 -7.50 -1.53
N ALA A 44 -10.66 -6.43 -1.49
CA ALA A 44 -10.30 -5.19 -0.81
C ALA A 44 -10.00 -5.40 0.69
N GLU A 45 -10.61 -6.41 1.31
CA GLU A 45 -10.35 -6.79 2.71
C GLU A 45 -8.91 -7.29 2.93
N ASN A 46 -8.26 -7.79 1.87
CA ASN A 46 -6.87 -8.26 1.90
C ASN A 46 -5.86 -7.15 1.59
N VAL A 47 -6.31 -5.89 1.46
CA VAL A 47 -5.46 -4.74 1.15
C VAL A 47 -5.65 -3.68 2.23
N ASN A 48 -4.59 -3.44 3.02
CA ASN A 48 -4.58 -2.40 4.03
C ASN A 48 -3.61 -1.27 3.66
N ILE A 49 -4.08 -0.03 3.66
CA ILE A 49 -3.25 1.16 3.42
C ILE A 49 -3.50 2.16 4.54
N LYS A 50 -2.43 2.62 5.17
CA LYS A 50 -2.46 3.69 6.16
C LYS A 50 -1.50 4.80 5.80
N ALA A 51 -1.72 5.97 6.38
CA ALA A 51 -0.83 7.11 6.25
C ALA A 51 -0.42 7.63 7.63
N THR A 52 0.80 8.13 7.73
CA THR A 52 1.34 8.75 8.92
C THR A 52 2.25 9.91 8.53
N THR A 53 2.56 10.77 9.51
CA THR A 53 3.57 11.82 9.36
C THR A 53 4.82 11.42 10.15
N THR A 54 5.93 12.12 9.93
CA THR A 54 7.11 12.00 10.79
C THR A 54 7.15 13.13 11.83
N GLU A 55 6.01 13.73 12.15
CA GLU A 55 5.89 14.82 13.12
C GLU A 55 6.89 15.96 12.86
N LYS A 56 6.99 16.39 11.59
CA LYS A 56 7.93 17.41 11.09
C LYS A 56 9.43 17.03 11.16
N LEU A 57 9.76 15.77 11.41
CA LEU A 57 11.15 15.28 11.44
C LEU A 57 11.57 14.65 10.11
N GLY A 58 12.86 14.77 9.78
CA GLY A 58 13.43 14.16 8.58
C GLY A 58 12.92 14.76 7.26
N PHE A 59 13.32 14.16 6.13
CA PHE A 59 12.99 14.69 4.79
C PHE A 59 11.48 14.76 4.54
N ALA A 60 10.74 13.73 4.95
CA ALA A 60 9.29 13.68 4.78
C ALA A 60 8.61 14.76 5.63
N GLY A 61 9.08 15.00 6.85
CA GLY A 61 8.56 16.03 7.76
C GLY A 61 8.89 17.46 7.32
N ARG A 62 9.99 17.64 6.57
CA ARG A 62 10.36 18.92 5.91
C ARG A 62 9.71 19.09 4.53
N GLU A 63 8.79 18.21 4.15
CA GLU A 63 8.07 18.27 2.87
C GLU A 63 8.98 18.17 1.63
N GLU A 64 10.17 17.57 1.77
CA GLU A 64 11.11 17.37 0.66
C GLU A 64 10.77 16.14 -0.19
N GLY A 65 9.89 15.27 0.31
CA GLY A 65 9.45 14.07 -0.38
C GLY A 65 8.45 13.24 0.44
N ILE A 66 7.98 12.16 -0.17
CA ILE A 66 7.06 11.19 0.43
C ILE A 66 7.74 9.81 0.39
N ALA A 67 7.55 9.00 1.44
CA ALA A 67 8.02 7.62 1.48
C ALA A 67 6.84 6.64 1.53
N ALA A 68 7.05 5.40 1.13
CA ALA A 68 6.09 4.32 1.30
C ALA A 68 6.80 3.03 1.71
N HIS A 69 6.23 2.32 2.69
CA HIS A 69 6.69 1.00 3.11
C HIS A 69 5.57 -0.01 2.87
N ALA A 70 5.85 -1.08 2.13
CA ALA A 70 4.88 -2.13 1.82
C ALA A 70 5.39 -3.50 2.27
N VAL A 71 4.48 -4.33 2.77
CA VAL A 71 4.72 -5.72 3.17
C VAL A 71 3.63 -6.59 2.56
N ALA A 72 4.01 -7.70 1.93
CA ALA A 72 3.08 -8.67 1.37
C ALA A 72 3.33 -10.05 1.97
N LEU A 73 2.25 -10.74 2.36
CA LEU A 73 2.30 -12.15 2.73
C LEU A 73 2.00 -12.99 1.49
N LEU A 74 2.89 -13.94 1.21
CA LEU A 74 2.74 -14.90 0.11
C LEU A 74 2.52 -16.30 0.68
N GLU A 75 1.59 -17.02 0.08
CA GLU A 75 1.34 -18.43 0.37
C GLU A 75 1.76 -19.28 -0.81
N ARG A 76 2.29 -20.47 -0.54
CA ARG A 76 2.56 -21.44 -1.60
C ARG A 76 1.23 -21.95 -2.14
N ARG A 77 1.13 -22.00 -3.48
CA ARG A 77 -0.02 -22.52 -4.22
C ARG A 77 0.01 -24.03 -4.36
#